data_AF-A0A7Z2VAA1-F1
#
_entry.id   AF-A0A7Z2VAA1-F1
#
_cell.length_a   1.000
_cell.length_b   1.000
_cell.length_c   1.000
_cell.angle_alpha   90.00
_cell.angle_beta   90.00
_cell.angle_gamma   90.00
#
_symmetry.space_group_name_H-M   'P 1'
#
loop_
_entity.id
_entity.type
_entity.pdbx_description
1 polymer ?
#
loop_
_entity_poly.entity_id
_entity_poly.type
_entity_poly.pdbx_seq_one_letter_code
_entity_poly.pdbx_strand_id
1 'polypeptide(L)'
;MKDRLEAKGTPLPEDRLHQVATEMYTSGFKPDWHGRVDVVNDTFYAQHATDPTKRMNLSLAEPTPSIQESMQQAQAHTLETAQQQAAAQARQDQPTQPGPVMG
;
A
#
# COMPACT_ATOMS: atom_id res chain seq x y z
N MET A 1 -10.18 -9.92 4.95
CA MET A 1 -10.75 -9.37 3.71
C MET A 1 -11.10 -10.48 2.72
N LYS A 2 -10.13 -11.30 2.29
CA LYS A 2 -10.32 -12.49 1.43
C LYS A 2 -11.53 -13.35 1.87
N ASP A 3 -11.53 -13.80 3.12
CA ASP A 3 -12.62 -14.58 3.73
C ASP A 3 -14.00 -13.90 3.65
N ARG A 4 -14.04 -12.55 3.74
CA ARG A 4 -15.29 -11.77 3.65
C ARG A 4 -15.82 -11.68 2.21
N LEU A 5 -14.94 -11.65 1.22
CA LEU A 5 -15.30 -11.69 -0.21
C LEU A 5 -15.75 -13.09 -0.61
N GLU A 6 -15.08 -14.13 -0.12
CA GLU A 6 -15.49 -15.53 -0.29
C GLU A 6 -16.87 -15.77 0.32
N ALA A 7 -17.13 -15.26 1.53
CA ALA A 7 -18.45 -15.35 2.19
C ALA A 7 -19.56 -14.59 1.44
N LYS A 8 -19.22 -13.59 0.63
CA LYS A 8 -20.16 -12.84 -0.23
C LYS A 8 -20.36 -13.46 -1.61
N GLY A 9 -19.67 -14.56 -1.91
CA GLY A 9 -19.74 -15.23 -3.21
C GLY A 9 -19.03 -14.47 -4.33
N THR A 10 -18.13 -13.54 -4.01
CA THR A 10 -17.34 -12.76 -4.97
C THR A 10 -15.84 -12.98 -4.74
N PRO A 11 -15.34 -14.22 -4.87
CA PRO A 11 -13.92 -14.50 -4.72
C PRO A 11 -13.12 -13.75 -5.79
N LEU A 12 -12.12 -12.97 -5.35
CA LEU A 12 -11.17 -12.32 -6.24
C LEU A 12 -9.93 -13.20 -6.42
N PRO A 13 -9.31 -13.22 -7.62
CA PRO A 13 -8.02 -13.89 -7.80
C PRO A 13 -6.94 -13.25 -6.93
N GLU A 14 -5.93 -14.02 -6.54
CA GLU A 14 -4.88 -13.57 -5.60
C GLU A 14 -4.17 -12.28 -6.04
N ASP A 15 -3.92 -12.14 -7.34
CA ASP A 15 -3.36 -10.95 -7.97
C ASP A 15 -4.19 -9.69 -7.64
N ARG A 16 -5.52 -9.81 -7.75
CA ARG A 16 -6.47 -8.75 -7.39
C ARG A 16 -6.59 -8.53 -5.90
N LEU A 17 -6.56 -9.59 -5.10
CA LEU A 17 -6.54 -9.46 -3.64
C LEU A 17 -5.32 -8.66 -3.18
N HIS A 18 -4.16 -8.86 -3.80
CA HIS A 18 -2.94 -8.14 -3.49
C HIS A 18 -3.06 -6.65 -3.87
N GLN A 19 -3.53 -6.35 -5.08
CA GLN A 19 -3.75 -4.97 -5.52
C GLN A 19 -4.70 -4.22 -4.59
N VAL A 20 -5.85 -4.84 -4.28
CA VAL A 20 -6.85 -4.22 -3.39
C VAL A 20 -6.29 -4.05 -1.99
N ALA A 21 -5.54 -5.03 -1.46
CA ALA A 21 -4.93 -4.93 -0.14
C ALA A 21 -3.90 -3.78 -0.07
N THR A 22 -3.09 -3.61 -1.11
CA THR A 22 -2.13 -2.50 -1.22
C THR A 22 -2.86 -1.15 -1.25
N GLU A 23 -3.89 -1.00 -2.09
CA GLU A 23 -4.67 0.24 -2.19
C GLU A 23 -5.42 0.57 -0.89
N MET A 24 -5.96 -0.45 -0.22
CA MET A 24 -6.55 -0.30 1.10
C MET A 24 -5.52 0.21 2.10
N TYR A 25 -4.32 -0.36 2.10
CA TYR A 25 -3.24 0.06 3.00
C TYR A 25 -2.82 1.52 2.74
N THR A 26 -2.64 1.91 1.47
CA THR A 26 -2.33 3.28 1.05
C THR A 26 -3.43 4.27 1.45
N SER A 27 -4.70 3.86 1.33
CA SER A 27 -5.86 4.65 1.72
C SER A 27 -6.07 4.74 3.24
N GLY A 28 -5.20 4.10 4.04
CA GLY A 28 -5.24 4.14 5.50
C GLY A 28 -6.13 3.07 6.15
N PHE A 29 -6.63 2.10 5.38
CA PHE A 29 -7.34 0.93 5.88
C PHE A 29 -6.32 -0.11 6.37
N LYS A 30 -5.97 -0.01 7.65
CA LYS A 30 -5.01 -0.92 8.31
C LYS A 30 -5.55 -2.36 8.40
N PRO A 31 -4.69 -3.38 8.60
CA PRO A 31 -5.12 -4.79 8.71
C PRO A 31 -6.15 -5.07 9.82
N ASP A 32 -6.17 -4.27 10.89
CA ASP A 32 -7.17 -4.34 11.98
C ASP A 32 -8.49 -3.63 11.62
N TRP A 33 -8.64 -3.14 10.39
CA TRP A 33 -9.83 -2.41 9.99
C TRP A 33 -11.08 -3.30 9.95
N HIS A 34 -12.16 -2.77 10.52
CA HIS A 34 -13.50 -3.36 10.49
C HIS A 34 -14.42 -2.54 9.60
N GLY A 35 -15.00 -3.21 8.61
CA GLY A 35 -15.92 -2.59 7.67
C GLY A 35 -16.45 -3.58 6.63
N ARG A 36 -17.32 -3.05 5.77
CA ARG A 36 -17.94 -3.80 4.68
C ARG A 36 -17.09 -3.70 3.43
N VAL A 37 -16.95 -4.83 2.75
CA VAL A 37 -16.33 -4.92 1.43
C VAL A 37 -17.32 -5.54 0.48
N ASP A 38 -17.43 -4.99 -0.73
CA ASP A 38 -18.30 -5.50 -1.78
C ASP A 38 -17.63 -5.31 -3.14
N VAL A 39 -17.97 -6.18 -4.09
CA VAL A 39 -17.52 -6.07 -5.48
C VAL A 39 -18.76 -6.03 -6.36
N VAL A 40 -18.91 -4.95 -7.13
CA VAL A 40 -20.09 -4.72 -7.98
C VAL A 40 -19.60 -4.14 -9.31
N ASN A 41 -19.97 -4.76 -10.43
CA ASN A 41 -19.54 -4.35 -11.79
C ASN A 41 -18.03 -4.11 -11.89
N ASP A 42 -17.23 -5.11 -11.52
CA ASP A 42 -15.77 -5.02 -11.53
C ASP A 42 -15.21 -3.82 -10.74
N THR A 43 -15.95 -3.32 -9.75
CA THR A 43 -15.48 -2.25 -8.87
C THR A 43 -15.52 -2.76 -7.44
N PHE A 44 -14.38 -2.70 -6.77
CA PHE A 44 -14.25 -2.99 -5.36
C PHE A 44 -14.66 -1.77 -4.54
N TYR A 45 -15.49 -2.00 -3.53
CA TYR A 45 -15.94 -1.00 -2.58
C TYR A 45 -15.54 -1.43 -1.18
N ALA A 46 -14.91 -0.54 -0.43
CA ALA A 46 -14.71 -0.67 1.01
C ALA A 46 -15.36 0.50 1.74
N GLN A 47 -16.08 0.21 2.82
CA GLN A 47 -16.71 1.20 3.68
C GLN A 47 -16.46 0.88 5.15
N HIS A 48 -15.96 1.87 5.90
CA HIS A 48 -15.72 1.72 7.33
C HIS A 48 -17.01 1.38 8.09
N ALA A 49 -16.93 0.51 9.10
CA ALA A 49 -18.12 0.08 9.85
C ALA A 49 -18.78 1.23 10.63
N THR A 50 -17.97 2.13 11.16
CA THR A 50 -18.42 3.23 12.05
C THR A 50 -18.44 4.60 11.40
N ASP A 51 -17.79 4.76 10.24
CA ASP A 51 -17.68 6.07 9.57
C ASP A 51 -18.06 5.95 8.09
N PRO A 52 -19.27 6.38 7.70
CA PRO A 52 -19.73 6.23 6.32
C PRO A 52 -19.01 7.16 5.34
N THR A 53 -18.28 8.17 5.82
CA THR A 53 -17.50 9.10 4.98
C THR A 53 -16.18 8.48 4.53
N LYS A 54 -15.63 7.56 5.32
CA LYS A 54 -14.45 6.75 5.03
C LYS A 54 -14.82 5.58 4.12
N ARG A 55 -14.92 5.88 2.81
CA ARG A 55 -15.16 4.90 1.74
C ARG A 55 -14.07 4.93 0.69
N MET A 56 -13.77 3.77 0.14
CA MET A 56 -12.84 3.56 -0.96
C MET A 56 -13.58 2.85 -2.08
N ASN A 57 -13.34 3.27 -3.31
CA ASN A 57 -13.75 2.55 -4.51
C ASN A 57 -12.51 2.35 -5.38
N LEU A 58 -12.34 1.14 -5.89
CA LEU A 58 -11.22 0.78 -6.75
C LEU A 58 -11.78 0.02 -7.95
N SER A 59 -11.50 0.52 -9.15
CA SER A 59 -11.88 -0.18 -10.38
C SER A 59 -10.97 -1.39 -10.58
N LEU A 60 -11.57 -2.57 -10.73
CA LEU A 60 -10.91 -3.83 -11.09
C LEU A 60 -10.98 -4.10 -12.60
N ALA A 61 -11.71 -3.26 -13.35
CA ALA A 61 -11.84 -3.37 -14.81
C ALA A 61 -10.52 -3.09 -15.54
N GLU A 62 -9.62 -2.32 -14.93
CA GLU A 62 -8.27 -2.09 -15.47
C GLU A 62 -7.42 -3.33 -15.23
N PRO A 63 -6.66 -3.83 -16.22
CA PRO A 63 -5.79 -5.00 -16.03
C PRO A 63 -4.81 -4.74 -14.88
N THR A 64 -4.75 -5.66 -13.91
CA THR A 64 -3.67 -5.63 -12.93
C THR A 64 -2.35 -5.80 -13.66
N PRO A 65 -1.30 -5.03 -13.31
CA PRO A 65 0.06 -5.43 -13.68
C PRO A 65 0.30 -6.82 -13.08
N SER A 66 0.64 -7.80 -13.91
CA SER A 66 0.88 -9.20 -13.49
C SER A 66 1.68 -9.27 -12.18
N ILE A 67 1.43 -10.25 -11.30
CA ILE A 67 2.23 -10.46 -10.07
C ILE A 67 3.75 -10.33 -10.33
N GLN A 68 4.25 -10.84 -11.45
CA GLN A 68 5.66 -10.72 -11.81
C GLN A 68 6.11 -9.27 -12.02
N GLU A 69 5.28 -8.46 -12.66
CA GLU A 69 5.52 -7.03 -12.91
C GLU A 69 5.42 -6.24 -11.59
N SER A 70 4.40 -6.53 -10.78
CA SER A 70 4.26 -5.96 -9.43
C SER A 70 5.43 -6.31 -8.50
N MET A 71 5.96 -7.53 -8.55
CA MET A 71 7.16 -7.91 -7.79
C MET A 71 8.43 -7.21 -8.28
N GLN A 72 8.55 -6.98 -9.60
CA GLN A 72 9.65 -6.18 -10.14
C GLN A 72 9.55 -4.72 -9.71
N GLN A 73 8.35 -4.13 -9.75
CA GLN A 73 8.12 -2.76 -9.28
C GLN A 73 8.34 -2.63 -7.77
N ALA A 74 7.87 -3.59 -6.95
CA ALA A 74 8.09 -3.59 -5.51
C ALA A 74 9.59 -3.70 -5.18
N GLN A 75 10.33 -4.58 -5.87
CA GLN A 75 11.79 -4.66 -5.70
C GLN A 75 12.48 -3.37 -6.14
N ALA A 76 12.05 -2.75 -7.25
CA ALA A 76 12.59 -1.49 -7.72
C ALA A 76 12.35 -0.35 -6.71
N HIS A 77 11.13 -0.22 -6.18
CA HIS A 77 10.79 0.73 -5.13
C HIS A 77 11.56 0.48 -3.83
N THR A 78 11.75 -0.79 -3.45
CA THR A 78 12.53 -1.14 -2.25
C THR A 78 13.99 -0.72 -2.43
N LEU A 79 14.56 -0.93 -3.61
CA LEU A 79 15.92 -0.52 -3.92
C LEU A 79 16.07 1.01 -3.93
N GLU A 80 15.13 1.73 -4.54
CA GLU A 80 15.11 3.20 -4.56
C GLU A 80 14.97 3.78 -3.15
N THR A 81 14.07 3.23 -2.34
CA THR A 81 13.87 3.64 -0.95
C THR A 81 15.12 3.35 -0.11
N ALA A 82 15.77 2.20 -0.30
CA ALA A 82 17.01 1.86 0.39
C ALA A 82 18.16 2.81 -0.01
N GLN A 83 18.27 3.21 -1.29
CA GLN A 83 19.25 4.19 -1.74
C GLN A 83 18.98 5.58 -1.16
N GLN A 84 17.72 6.00 -1.09
CA GLN A 84 17.34 7.27 -0.45
C GLN A 84 17.62 7.25 1.05
N GLN A 85 17.37 6.14 1.73
CA GLN A 85 17.70 5.97 3.15
C GLN A 85 19.21 5.98 3.40
N ALA A 86 20.00 5.30 2.56
CA ALA A 86 21.46 5.34 2.63
C ALA A 86 22.01 6.76 2.39
N ALA A 87 21.45 7.49 1.43
CA ALA A 87 21.81 8.89 1.18
C ALA A 87 21.39 9.84 2.32
N ALA A 88 20.26 9.58 2.98
CA ALA A 88 19.81 10.33 4.14
C ALA A 88 20.69 10.05 5.38
N GLN A 89 21.07 8.79 5.61
CA GLN A 89 21.98 8.40 6.69
C GLN A 89 23.40 8.97 6.48
N ALA A 90 23.92 8.95 5.26
CA ALA A 90 25.20 9.59 4.92
C ALA A 90 25.20 11.12 5.13
N ARG A 91 24.02 11.77 5.10
CA ARG A 91 23.87 13.19 5.45
C ARG A 91 23.75 13.44 6.96
N GLN A 92 23.29 12.45 7.74
CA GLN A 92 23.26 12.55 9.21
C GLN A 92 24.60 12.21 9.85
N ASP A 93 25.43 11.38 9.22
CA ASP A 93 26.77 11.00 9.67
C ASP A 93 27.87 11.99 9.23
N GLN A 94 27.51 13.15 8.67
CA GLN A 94 28.49 14.24 8.55
C GLN A 94 28.79 14.78 9.95
N PRO A 95 30.03 14.64 10.47
CA PRO A 95 30.39 15.30 11.70
C PRO A 95 30.25 16.81 11.47
N THR A 96 29.43 17.48 12.28
CA THR A 96 29.54 18.92 12.51
C THR A 96 31.02 19.23 12.72
N GLN A 97 31.63 19.91 11.75
CA GLN A 97 32.98 20.44 11.90
C GLN A 97 33.01 21.25 13.21
N PRO A 98 33.87 20.92 14.20
CA PRO A 98 34.14 21.87 15.26
C PRO A 98 34.83 23.06 14.60
N GLY A 99 34.19 24.23 14.66
CA GLY A 99 34.79 25.49 14.24
C GLY A 99 36.13 25.72 14.96
N PRO A 100 37.06 26.47 14.35
CA PRO A 100 38.39 26.62 14.90
C PRO A 100 38.32 27.25 16.30
N VAL A 101 38.89 26.55 17.29
CA VAL A 101 39.15 27.12 18.61
C VAL A 101 40.24 28.18 18.44
N MET A 102 39.87 29.44 18.62
CA MET A 102 40.80 30.57 18.65
C MET A 102 41.29 30.70 20.11
N GLY A 103 42.59 30.48 20.30
CA GLY A 103 43.34 30.72 21.54
C GLY A 103 44.57 31.55 21.24
#